data_AF-A0A962YSS6-F1
#
_entry.id   AF-A0A962YSS6-F1
#
_cell.length_a   1.000
_cell.length_b   1.000
_cell.length_c   1.000
_cell.angle_alpha   90.00
_cell.angle_beta   90.00
_cell.angle_gamma   90.00
#
_symmetry.space_group_name_H-M   'P 1'
#
loop_
_entity.id
_entity.type
_entity.pdbx_description
1 polymer ?
#
loop_
_entity_poly.entity_id
_entity_poly.type
_entity_poly.pdbx_seq_one_letter_code
_entity_poly.pdbx_strand_id
1 'polypeptide(L)'
;PAVHDADRIVANGAWLIQIAQRLNVPVLASEQYPRGLGHTVAAIRERLPAEAFMEKLHFSCAAERDCMRRIDTLGRQQIIVIGVEAHVCVLQTALDLRAAGRDVYLVADAVSSRSPRDVELALERMRAEGVRVVSREMVAFEWLHQAGDDRFREISREFLR
;
A
#
# COMPACT_ATOMS: atom_id res chain seq x y z
N PRO A 1 4.25 12.51 -10.60
CA PRO A 1 2.86 12.58 -11.14
C PRO A 1 2.04 13.55 -10.28
N ALA A 2 1.01 14.19 -10.83
CA ALA A 2 0.10 15.04 -10.04
C ALA A 2 -0.86 14.16 -9.24
N VAL A 3 -0.98 14.39 -7.94
CA VAL A 3 -1.80 13.59 -7.02
C VAL A 3 -2.65 14.53 -6.19
N HIS A 4 -3.95 14.27 -6.14
CA HIS A 4 -4.87 15.00 -5.27
C HIS A 4 -4.56 14.68 -3.79
N ASP A 5 -4.44 15.72 -2.96
CA ASP A 5 -4.07 15.64 -1.54
C ASP A 5 -2.79 14.82 -1.28
N ALA A 6 -1.76 15.01 -2.11
CA ALA A 6 -0.51 14.26 -2.05
C ALA A 6 0.10 14.18 -0.65
N ASP A 7 0.16 15.30 0.08
CA ASP A 7 0.72 15.35 1.43
C ASP A 7 -0.03 14.45 2.41
N ARG A 8 -1.37 14.42 2.35
CA ARG A 8 -2.20 13.53 3.17
C ARG A 8 -1.94 12.06 2.83
N ILE A 9 -1.84 11.74 1.55
CA ILE A 9 -1.58 10.35 1.09
C ILE A 9 -0.20 9.87 1.53
N VAL A 10 0.81 10.73 1.42
CA VAL A 10 2.17 10.43 1.90
C VAL A 10 2.17 10.27 3.42
N ALA A 11 1.50 11.14 4.16
CA ALA A 11 1.39 11.04 5.61
C ALA A 11 0.69 9.74 6.05
N ASN A 12 -0.43 9.40 5.43
CA ASN A 12 -1.18 8.17 5.73
C ASN A 12 -0.39 6.91 5.35
N GLY A 13 0.30 6.92 4.22
CA GLY A 13 1.17 5.82 3.81
C GLY A 13 2.36 5.64 4.76
N ALA A 14 3.05 6.73 5.10
CA ALA A 14 4.17 6.70 6.05
C ALA A 14 3.73 6.25 7.45
N TRP A 15 2.54 6.66 7.89
CA TRP A 15 1.93 6.22 9.14
C TRP A 15 1.71 4.69 9.14
N LEU A 16 1.11 4.15 8.08
CA LEU A 16 0.83 2.71 8.00
C LEU A 16 2.12 1.87 7.90
N ILE A 17 3.12 2.35 7.17
CA ILE A 17 4.45 1.71 7.08
C ILE A 17 5.11 1.61 8.46
N GLN A 18 5.05 2.68 9.26
CA GLN A 18 5.65 2.66 10.60
C GLN A 18 4.96 1.65 11.51
N ILE A 19 3.63 1.55 11.47
CA ILE A 19 2.90 0.50 12.21
C ILE A 19 3.28 -0.89 11.71
N ALA A 20 3.32 -1.10 10.39
CA ALA A 20 3.73 -2.37 9.81
C ALA A 20 5.11 -2.81 10.34
N GLN A 21 6.07 -1.88 10.43
CA GLN A 21 7.40 -2.15 10.98
C GLN A 21 7.37 -2.54 12.46
N ARG A 22 6.64 -1.79 13.30
CA ARG A 22 6.47 -2.13 14.73
C ARG A 22 5.84 -3.51 14.93
N LEU A 23 5.03 -3.93 13.97
CA LEU A 23 4.31 -5.21 13.99
C LEU A 23 5.02 -6.32 13.19
N ASN A 24 6.23 -6.07 12.69
CA ASN A 24 7.02 -7.00 11.86
C ASN A 24 6.27 -7.50 10.60
N VAL A 25 5.39 -6.66 10.05
CA VAL A 25 4.73 -6.89 8.76
C VAL A 25 5.68 -6.44 7.65
N PRO A 26 6.03 -7.32 6.70
CA PRO A 26 6.98 -6.98 5.63
C PRO A 26 6.39 -5.93 4.68
N VAL A 27 7.23 -4.98 4.24
CA VAL A 27 6.85 -3.91 3.32
C VAL A 27 7.73 -3.94 2.08
N LEU A 28 7.10 -3.87 0.91
CA LEU A 28 7.74 -3.69 -0.39
C LEU A 28 7.24 -2.40 -1.01
N ALA A 29 8.10 -1.71 -1.76
CA ALA A 29 7.75 -0.49 -2.50
C ALA A 29 8.10 -0.67 -3.97
N SER A 30 7.22 -0.20 -4.88
CA SER A 30 7.50 -0.21 -6.32
C SER A 30 7.66 1.20 -6.87
N GLU A 31 8.65 1.40 -7.74
CA GLU A 31 8.89 2.65 -8.46
C GLU A 31 8.64 2.43 -9.97
N GLN A 32 7.69 3.18 -10.52
CA GLN A 32 7.41 3.16 -11.96
C GLN A 32 8.50 3.98 -12.67
N TYR A 33 9.32 3.34 -13.50
CA TYR A 33 10.35 4.00 -14.32
C TYR A 33 11.06 5.18 -13.60
N PRO A 34 11.81 4.94 -12.51
CA PRO A 34 12.33 6.00 -11.65
C PRO A 34 13.29 6.95 -12.38
N ARG A 35 13.97 6.48 -13.44
CA ARG A 35 14.80 7.34 -14.31
C ARG A 35 14.02 8.49 -14.94
N GLY A 36 12.72 8.32 -15.24
CA GLY A 36 11.89 9.36 -15.83
C GLY A 36 10.88 10.00 -14.89
N LEU A 37 10.43 9.27 -13.84
CA LEU A 37 9.39 9.76 -12.92
C LEU A 37 9.93 10.15 -11.53
N GLY A 38 11.22 9.93 -11.29
CA GLY A 38 11.84 10.11 -9.98
C GLY A 38 11.63 8.93 -9.03
N HIS A 39 12.36 8.96 -7.93
CA HIS A 39 12.25 7.98 -6.86
C HIS A 39 11.09 8.29 -5.91
N THR A 40 10.76 7.32 -5.07
CA THR A 40 9.84 7.46 -3.94
C THR A 40 10.21 8.67 -3.09
N VAL A 41 9.20 9.44 -2.67
CA VAL A 41 9.39 10.64 -1.85
C VAL A 41 10.14 10.32 -0.55
N ALA A 42 10.98 11.26 -0.08
CA ALA A 42 11.86 11.08 1.08
C ALA A 42 11.11 10.60 2.34
N ALA A 43 9.92 11.15 2.59
CA ALA A 43 9.05 10.78 3.70
C ALA A 43 8.65 9.28 3.73
N ILE A 44 8.68 8.57 2.61
CA ILE A 44 8.51 7.11 2.58
C ILE A 44 9.87 6.43 2.44
N ARG A 45 10.74 6.97 1.58
CA ARG A 45 12.02 6.36 1.23
C ARG A 45 12.93 6.12 2.43
N GLU A 46 13.03 7.10 3.32
CA GLU A 46 13.90 7.03 4.52
C GLU A 46 13.41 6.01 5.56
N ARG A 47 12.17 5.54 5.44
CA ARG A 47 11.59 4.56 6.36
C ARG A 47 11.84 3.13 5.92
N LEU A 48 12.24 2.88 4.67
CA LEU A 48 12.40 1.53 4.13
C LEU A 48 13.86 1.26 3.76
N PRO A 49 14.33 0.03 3.93
CA PRO A 49 15.68 -0.32 3.52
C PRO A 49 15.76 -0.37 1.99
N ALA A 50 16.96 -0.17 1.43
CA ALA A 50 17.16 -0.03 -0.02
C ALA A 50 16.67 -1.26 -0.80
N GLU A 51 16.81 -2.45 -0.21
CA GLU A 51 16.34 -3.69 -0.80
C GLU A 51 14.82 -3.74 -0.93
N ALA A 52 14.03 -2.99 -0.16
CA ALA A 52 12.56 -3.02 -0.23
C ALA A 52 12.00 -2.45 -1.56
N PHE A 53 12.79 -1.65 -2.28
CA PHE A 53 12.38 -0.99 -3.51
C PHE A 53 12.51 -1.91 -4.72
N MET A 54 11.49 -1.89 -5.58
CA MET A 54 11.40 -2.65 -6.83
C MET A 54 11.14 -1.68 -7.97
N GLU A 55 11.96 -1.72 -9.01
CA GLU A 55 11.65 -0.98 -10.23
C GLU A 55 10.72 -1.79 -11.12
N LYS A 56 9.78 -1.12 -11.80
CA LYS A 56 8.87 -1.77 -12.76
C LYS A 56 8.58 -0.90 -13.96
N LEU A 57 8.26 -1.56 -15.06
CA LEU A 57 7.70 -0.93 -16.27
C LEU A 57 6.22 -1.24 -16.44
N HIS A 58 5.77 -2.43 -16.04
CA HIS A 58 4.34 -2.75 -16.02
C HIS A 58 3.61 -1.90 -14.97
N PHE A 59 2.39 -1.45 -15.29
CA PHE A 59 1.57 -0.72 -14.34
C PHE A 59 1.23 -1.58 -13.12
N SER A 60 0.90 -2.85 -13.33
CA SER A 60 0.73 -3.84 -12.27
C SER A 60 2.07 -4.35 -11.73
N CYS A 61 2.24 -4.37 -10.41
CA CYS A 61 3.36 -5.05 -9.76
C CYS A 61 3.28 -6.57 -9.92
N ALA A 62 2.09 -7.15 -10.06
CA ALA A 62 1.94 -8.59 -10.24
C ALA A 62 2.27 -9.04 -11.69
N ALA A 63 2.13 -8.13 -12.66
CA ALA A 63 2.58 -8.37 -14.02
C ALA A 63 4.10 -8.23 -14.19
N GLU A 64 4.77 -7.48 -13.31
CA GLU A 64 6.22 -7.35 -13.31
C GLU A 64 6.88 -8.57 -12.65
N ARG A 65 7.67 -9.34 -13.42
CA ARG A 65 8.16 -10.66 -12.99
C ARG A 65 8.98 -10.59 -11.71
N ASP A 66 9.86 -9.61 -11.59
CA ASP A 66 10.70 -9.45 -10.41
C ASP A 66 9.91 -8.97 -9.19
N CYS A 67 8.90 -8.11 -9.38
CA CYS A 67 8.01 -7.70 -8.32
C CYS A 67 7.21 -8.89 -7.79
N MET A 68 6.57 -9.66 -8.67
CA MET A 68 5.75 -10.81 -8.27
C MET A 68 6.59 -11.87 -7.55
N ARG A 69 7.78 -12.20 -8.07
CA ARG A 69 8.71 -13.13 -7.41
C ARG A 69 9.05 -12.69 -5.98
N ARG A 70 9.28 -11.40 -5.77
CA ARG A 70 9.60 -10.85 -4.45
C ARG A 70 8.39 -10.85 -3.51
N ILE A 71 7.20 -10.54 -4.02
CA ILE A 71 5.94 -10.66 -3.27
C ILE A 71 5.75 -12.12 -2.82
N ASP A 72 5.93 -13.08 -3.73
CA ASP A 72 5.76 -14.52 -3.44
C ASP A 72 6.75 -15.05 -2.40
N THR A 73 7.99 -14.54 -2.42
CA THR A 73 9.04 -14.94 -1.47
C THR A 73 8.69 -14.58 -0.03
N LEU A 74 7.81 -13.60 0.21
CA LEU A 74 7.34 -13.26 1.56
C LEU A 74 6.38 -14.31 2.13
N GLY A 75 5.81 -15.20 1.30
CA GLY A 75 4.92 -16.28 1.73
C GLY A 75 3.62 -15.80 2.38
N ARG A 76 3.14 -14.60 2.04
CA ARG A 76 1.91 -14.01 2.61
C ARG A 76 0.73 -14.16 1.65
N GLN A 77 -0.40 -14.62 2.18
CA GLN A 77 -1.65 -14.71 1.42
C GLN A 77 -2.41 -13.38 1.36
N GLN A 78 -2.36 -12.62 2.45
CA GLN A 78 -2.99 -11.31 2.56
C GLN A 78 -2.02 -10.22 2.10
N ILE A 79 -2.52 -9.28 1.30
CA ILE A 79 -1.74 -8.16 0.78
C ILE A 79 -2.51 -6.87 1.01
N ILE A 80 -1.87 -5.94 1.73
CA ILE A 80 -2.35 -4.58 1.90
C ILE A 80 -1.74 -3.72 0.79
N VAL A 81 -2.58 -3.00 0.05
CA VAL A 81 -2.17 -2.13 -1.07
C VAL A 81 -2.47 -0.68 -0.75
N ILE A 82 -1.44 0.16 -0.88
CA ILE A 82 -1.48 1.63 -0.76
C ILE A 82 -0.71 2.27 -1.93
N GLY A 83 -0.89 3.57 -2.16
CA GLY A 83 -0.08 4.33 -3.11
C GLY A 83 -0.88 4.93 -4.27
N VAL A 84 -0.18 5.19 -5.38
CA VAL A 84 -0.71 5.94 -6.53
C VAL A 84 -0.24 5.34 -7.86
N GLU A 85 -0.98 5.48 -8.96
CA GLU A 85 -2.31 6.08 -9.07
C GLU A 85 -3.41 5.03 -8.83
N ALA A 86 -4.46 5.42 -8.10
CA ALA A 86 -5.56 4.55 -7.70
C ALA A 86 -6.18 3.81 -8.89
N HIS A 87 -6.38 4.50 -10.01
CA HIS A 87 -7.03 3.97 -11.21
C HIS A 87 -6.08 3.31 -12.23
N VAL A 88 -4.76 3.32 -11.98
CA VAL A 88 -3.76 2.76 -12.90
C VAL A 88 -2.96 1.65 -12.23
N CYS A 89 -1.84 1.98 -11.59
CA CYS A 89 -0.93 1.01 -11.01
C CYS A 89 -1.58 0.25 -9.85
N VAL A 90 -2.29 0.96 -8.98
CA VAL A 90 -2.95 0.37 -7.80
C VAL A 90 -4.06 -0.57 -8.24
N LEU A 91 -4.96 -0.11 -9.12
CA LEU A 91 -6.05 -0.91 -9.67
C LEU A 91 -5.55 -2.19 -10.33
N GLN A 92 -4.63 -2.08 -11.31
CA GLN A 92 -4.14 -3.25 -12.03
C GLN A 92 -3.39 -4.22 -11.11
N THR A 93 -2.58 -3.70 -10.18
CA THR A 93 -1.90 -4.55 -9.17
C THR A 93 -2.91 -5.29 -8.30
N ALA A 94 -3.94 -4.62 -7.79
CA ALA A 94 -4.93 -5.23 -6.92
C ALA A 94 -5.71 -6.33 -7.65
N LEU A 95 -6.15 -6.08 -8.89
CA LEU A 95 -6.89 -7.04 -9.69
C LEU A 95 -6.04 -8.27 -10.07
N ASP A 96 -4.79 -8.06 -10.49
CA ASP A 96 -3.91 -9.18 -10.85
C ASP A 96 -3.52 -10.03 -9.64
N LEU A 97 -3.28 -9.41 -8.48
CA LEU A 97 -3.05 -10.14 -7.23
C LEU A 97 -4.28 -10.96 -6.81
N ARG A 98 -5.49 -10.39 -6.96
CA ARG A 98 -6.75 -11.14 -6.74
C ARG A 98 -6.88 -12.30 -7.70
N ALA A 99 -6.61 -12.10 -8.99
CA ALA A 99 -6.64 -13.14 -10.01
C ALA A 99 -5.60 -14.26 -9.72
N ALA A 100 -4.47 -13.91 -9.10
CA ALA A 100 -3.48 -14.86 -8.60
C ALA A 100 -3.87 -15.54 -7.27
N GLY A 101 -5.11 -15.35 -6.78
CA GLY A 101 -5.64 -16.00 -5.58
C GLY A 101 -5.24 -15.37 -4.25
N ARG A 102 -4.75 -14.12 -4.25
CA ARG A 102 -4.37 -13.40 -3.02
C ARG A 102 -5.58 -12.74 -2.36
N ASP A 103 -5.51 -12.59 -1.04
CA ASP A 103 -6.44 -11.78 -0.27
C ASP A 103 -6.00 -10.31 -0.27
N VAL A 104 -6.49 -9.55 -1.25
CA VAL A 104 -6.12 -8.13 -1.40
C VAL A 104 -7.04 -7.21 -0.60
N TYR A 105 -6.43 -6.32 0.16
CA TYR A 105 -7.05 -5.23 0.90
C TYR A 105 -6.48 -3.90 0.42
N LEU A 106 -7.34 -3.02 -0.04
CA LEU A 106 -6.98 -1.68 -0.50
C LEU A 106 -7.30 -0.65 0.57
N VAL A 107 -6.31 0.19 0.92
CA VAL A 107 -6.49 1.22 1.95
C VAL A 107 -6.96 2.53 1.32
N ALA A 108 -8.25 2.81 1.41
CA ALA A 108 -8.91 3.90 0.69
C ALA A 108 -8.34 5.29 1.01
N ASP A 109 -7.97 5.54 2.26
CA ASP A 109 -7.40 6.81 2.70
C ASP A 109 -5.87 6.91 2.49
N ALA A 110 -5.24 5.88 1.92
CA ALA A 110 -3.83 5.87 1.52
C ALA A 110 -3.64 5.62 0.01
N VAL A 111 -4.69 5.86 -0.79
CA VAL A 111 -4.63 5.83 -2.26
C VAL A 111 -5.20 7.11 -2.87
N SER A 112 -4.64 7.53 -4.00
CA SER A 112 -5.14 8.70 -4.71
C SER A 112 -4.75 8.68 -6.19
N SER A 113 -5.30 9.61 -6.95
CA SER A 113 -5.00 9.89 -8.35
C SER A 113 -4.97 11.40 -8.56
N ARG A 114 -4.66 11.86 -9.77
CA ARG A 114 -4.80 13.28 -10.11
C ARG A 114 -6.24 13.79 -9.93
N SER A 115 -7.22 13.01 -10.34
CA SER A 115 -8.65 13.33 -10.23
C SER A 115 -9.28 12.53 -9.08
N PRO A 116 -10.02 13.18 -8.16
CA PRO A 116 -10.85 12.48 -7.18
C PRO A 116 -11.84 11.51 -7.82
N ARG A 117 -12.39 11.87 -8.99
CA ARG A 117 -13.32 11.01 -9.72
C ARG A 117 -12.70 9.70 -10.17
N ASP A 118 -11.43 9.72 -10.55
CA ASP A 118 -10.70 8.50 -10.93
C ASP A 118 -10.49 7.59 -9.71
N VAL A 119 -10.30 8.17 -8.52
CA VAL A 119 -10.22 7.42 -7.26
C VAL A 119 -11.56 6.72 -6.99
N GLU A 120 -12.67 7.43 -7.06
CA GLU A 120 -14.01 6.86 -6.84
C GLU A 120 -14.29 5.66 -7.76
N LEU A 121 -14.06 5.83 -9.07
CA LEU A 121 -14.27 4.78 -10.07
C LEU A 121 -13.37 3.56 -9.82
N ALA A 122 -12.11 3.80 -9.44
CA ALA A 122 -11.18 2.73 -9.12
C ALA A 122 -11.61 1.94 -7.87
N LEU A 123 -12.03 2.63 -6.81
CA LEU A 123 -12.54 2.01 -5.59
C LEU A 123 -13.80 1.18 -5.86
N GLU A 124 -14.75 1.71 -6.63
CA GLU A 124 -15.97 1.01 -7.02
C GLU A 124 -15.67 -0.27 -7.81
N ARG A 125 -14.82 -0.16 -8.85
CA ARG A 125 -14.40 -1.32 -9.65
C ARG A 125 -13.69 -2.38 -8.80
N MET A 126 -12.74 -1.97 -7.94
CA MET A 126 -12.03 -2.91 -7.08
C MET A 126 -12.97 -3.65 -6.12
N ARG A 127 -13.96 -2.96 -5.53
CA ARG A 127 -14.98 -3.61 -4.69
C ARG A 127 -15.78 -4.64 -5.47
N ALA A 128 -16.22 -4.30 -6.68
CA ALA A 128 -16.99 -5.20 -7.53
C ALA A 128 -16.22 -6.47 -7.92
N GLU A 129 -14.89 -6.36 -8.04
CA GLU A 129 -13.98 -7.47 -8.36
C GLU A 129 -13.45 -8.19 -7.10
N GLY A 130 -14.05 -7.95 -5.93
CA GLY A 130 -13.75 -8.67 -4.69
C GLY A 130 -12.49 -8.22 -3.94
N VAL A 131 -11.89 -7.08 -4.30
CA VAL A 131 -10.88 -6.42 -3.46
C VAL A 131 -11.58 -5.80 -2.24
N ARG A 132 -11.08 -6.08 -1.03
CA ARG A 132 -11.65 -5.51 0.20
C ARG A 132 -11.15 -4.09 0.37
N VAL A 133 -12.06 -3.11 0.45
CA VAL A 133 -11.68 -1.70 0.67
C VAL A 133 -11.83 -1.36 2.15
N VAL A 134 -10.74 -0.92 2.76
CA VAL A 134 -10.59 -0.66 4.20
C VAL A 134 -9.97 0.72 4.45
N SER A 135 -9.96 1.20 5.69
CA SER A 135 -9.17 2.37 6.11
C SER A 135 -7.84 1.96 6.75
N ARG A 136 -6.89 2.89 6.86
CA ARG A 136 -5.61 2.63 7.53
C ARG A 136 -5.79 2.21 8.99
N GLU A 137 -6.79 2.76 9.68
CA GLU A 137 -7.09 2.40 11.06
C GLU A 137 -7.68 0.99 11.17
N MET A 138 -8.58 0.60 10.25
CA MET A 138 -9.05 -0.80 10.20
C MET A 138 -7.88 -1.78 10.12
N VAL A 139 -6.92 -1.51 9.22
CA VAL A 139 -5.71 -2.35 9.09
C VAL A 139 -4.90 -2.38 10.40
N ALA A 140 -4.63 -1.22 11.00
CA ALA A 140 -3.84 -1.14 12.23
C ALA A 140 -4.49 -1.89 13.40
N PHE A 141 -5.80 -1.71 13.62
CA PHE A 141 -6.52 -2.37 14.68
C PHE A 141 -6.71 -3.87 14.44
N GLU A 142 -6.90 -4.30 13.18
CA GLU A 142 -6.95 -5.72 12.82
C GLU A 142 -5.60 -6.43 13.06
N TRP A 143 -4.47 -5.77 12.78
CA TRP A 143 -3.15 -6.31 13.12
C TRP A 143 -2.86 -6.33 14.62
N LEU A 144 -3.37 -5.34 15.37
CA LEU A 144 -3.21 -5.29 16.82
C LEU A 144 -4.04 -6.37 17.51
N HIS A 145 -5.28 -6.58 17.06
CA HIS A 145 -6.26 -7.57 17.53
C HIS A 145 -6.73 -7.43 18.99
N GLN A 146 -5.82 -7.14 19.91
CA GLN A 146 -6.08 -7.02 21.35
C GLN A 146 -5.67 -5.65 21.86
N ALA A 147 -6.54 -5.05 22.69
CA ALA A 147 -6.22 -3.83 23.41
C ALA A 147 -5.52 -4.13 24.74
N GLY A 148 -4.71 -3.18 25.20
CA GLY A 148 -4.20 -3.13 26.58
C GLY A 148 -2.90 -3.90 26.84
N ASP A 149 -2.32 -4.59 25.86
CA ASP A 149 -0.94 -5.08 25.95
C ASP A 149 0.08 -3.94 25.73
N ASP A 150 1.35 -4.20 26.03
CA ASP A 150 2.38 -3.16 25.94
C ASP A 150 2.59 -2.69 24.48
N ARG A 151 2.49 -3.62 23.52
CA ARG A 151 2.58 -3.31 22.08
C ARG A 151 1.49 -2.34 21.63
N PHE A 152 0.25 -2.57 22.05
CA PHE A 152 -0.90 -1.69 21.82
C PHE A 152 -0.69 -0.34 22.49
N ARG A 153 -0.24 -0.30 23.75
CA ARG A 153 -0.04 0.96 24.47
C ARG A 153 1.01 1.85 23.81
N GLU A 154 2.09 1.24 23.32
CA GLU A 154 3.15 1.93 22.57
C GLU A 154 2.60 2.50 21.26
N ILE A 155 2.01 1.65 20.42
CA ILE A 155 1.46 2.08 19.11
C ILE A 155 0.34 3.09 19.30
N SER A 156 -0.54 2.90 20.28
CA SER A 156 -1.64 3.83 20.57
C SER A 156 -1.12 5.21 20.96
N ARG A 157 -0.08 5.28 21.79
CA ARG A 157 0.51 6.55 22.23
C ARG A 157 1.16 7.32 21.08
N GLU A 158 1.81 6.61 20.16
CA GLU A 158 2.57 7.20 19.06
C GLU A 158 1.72 7.51 17.83
N PHE A 159 0.68 6.72 17.54
CA PHE A 159 0.02 6.71 16.23
C PHE A 159 -1.52 6.84 16.24
N LEU A 160 -2.21 6.48 17.33
CA LEU A 160 -3.67 6.35 17.38
C LEU A 160 -4.35 7.39 18.30
N ARG A 161 -3.67 8.52 18.57
CA ARG A 161 -4.19 9.64 19.38
C ARG A 161 -4.48 10.85 18.52
#